data_AF-A0A7M2A264-F1
#
_entry.id   AF-A0A7M2A264-F1
#
_cell.length_a   1.000
_cell.length_b   1.000
_cell.length_c   1.000
_cell.angle_alpha   90.00
_cell.angle_beta   90.00
_cell.angle_gamma   90.00
#
_symmetry.space_group_name_H-M   'P 1'
#
loop_
_entity.id
_entity.type
_entity.pdbx_description
1 polymer ?
#
loop_
_entity_poly.entity_id
_entity_poly.type
_entity_poly.pdbx_seq_one_letter_code
_entity_poly.pdbx_strand_id
1 'polypeptide(L)'
;MYKFAPLLLSVTFLMTGCSGSDTSVEALKSMELNQENMQTIKELREDNARLQEQIAQIQENVHSEELRNNLRETLNMTFKLISAMESGDTAYIESVSSPNVDISTNNNTMTIHNAGHSYEVNFLQGIQWGEFEFRGYNQKDTDHFMLFIAQYITTKGLEGYIAYEFSFVRSPEGIWLFDGYIS
;
A
#
# COMPACT_ATOMS: atom_id res chain seq x y z
N MET A 1 80.96 -66.00 37.42
CA MET A 1 80.76 -67.22 36.62
C MET A 1 79.74 -66.92 35.54
N TYR A 2 80.18 -67.12 34.30
CA TYR A 2 79.43 -66.98 33.05
C TYR A 2 78.15 -67.82 33.01
N LYS A 3 77.22 -67.49 32.11
CA LYS A 3 76.91 -68.35 30.96
C LYS A 3 75.86 -67.77 29.97
N PHE A 4 76.29 -67.79 28.70
CA PHE A 4 75.56 -68.07 27.44
C PHE A 4 74.52 -67.08 26.86
N ALA A 5 74.89 -66.51 25.70
CA ALA A 5 74.02 -66.06 24.60
C ALA A 5 73.29 -67.25 23.94
N PRO A 6 72.22 -67.10 23.11
CA PRO A 6 72.40 -66.62 21.72
C PRO A 6 71.16 -66.03 20.96
N LEU A 7 71.48 -65.47 19.77
CA LEU A 7 70.79 -65.41 18.46
C LEU A 7 69.33 -64.93 18.20
N LEU A 8 69.26 -63.98 17.26
CA LEU A 8 68.25 -63.67 16.23
C LEU A 8 67.12 -64.67 15.96
N LEU A 9 65.87 -64.18 15.88
CA LEU A 9 64.97 -64.50 14.76
C LEU A 9 63.79 -63.49 14.67
N SER A 10 63.68 -62.82 13.53
CA SER A 10 62.49 -62.09 13.09
C SER A 10 61.36 -63.07 12.76
N VAL A 11 60.19 -62.92 13.41
CA VAL A 11 58.92 -63.53 12.97
C VAL A 11 57.79 -62.52 13.18
N THR A 12 57.29 -61.99 12.08
CA THR A 12 55.98 -61.35 11.95
C THR A 12 54.90 -62.41 12.19
N PHE A 13 54.00 -62.14 13.13
CA PHE A 13 52.72 -62.84 13.21
C PHE A 13 51.60 -61.80 13.36
N LEU A 14 50.87 -61.60 12.26
CA LEU A 14 49.56 -60.98 12.24
C LEU A 14 48.61 -61.86 13.06
N MET A 15 47.97 -61.28 14.07
CA MET A 15 46.69 -61.79 14.59
C MET A 15 45.71 -60.62 14.65
N THR A 16 44.74 -60.73 13.75
CA THR A 16 43.52 -59.96 13.62
C THR A 16 42.62 -60.12 14.85
N GLY A 17 41.78 -59.11 15.11
CA GLY A 17 40.49 -59.33 15.76
C GLY A 17 40.12 -58.43 16.93
N CYS A 18 39.76 -57.17 16.66
CA CYS A 18 38.49 -56.61 17.12
C CYS A 18 38.08 -55.47 16.19
N SER A 19 37.26 -55.80 15.20
CA SER A 19 36.59 -54.83 14.33
C SER A 19 35.53 -54.08 15.13
N GLY A 20 35.89 -52.92 15.67
CA GLY A 20 34.93 -51.88 16.04
C GLY A 20 34.66 -51.01 14.81
N SER A 21 33.48 -51.16 14.22
CA SER A 21 33.03 -50.49 13.00
C SER A 21 32.61 -49.03 13.24
N ASP A 22 33.52 -48.17 13.69
CA ASP A 22 33.17 -46.76 13.98
C ASP A 22 32.93 -45.93 12.71
N THR A 23 33.50 -46.32 11.58
CA THR A 23 33.33 -45.62 10.28
C THR A 23 31.92 -45.74 9.70
N SER A 24 31.16 -46.77 10.10
CA SER A 24 29.79 -46.97 9.58
C SER A 24 28.75 -46.14 10.34
N VAL A 25 28.94 -45.92 11.64
CA VAL A 25 27.99 -45.20 12.50
C VAL A 25 28.08 -43.69 12.26
N GLU A 26 29.29 -43.13 12.12
CA GLU A 26 29.47 -41.70 11.79
C GLU A 26 28.97 -41.34 10.39
N ALA A 27 29.20 -42.22 9.39
CA ALA A 27 28.70 -42.03 8.04
C ALA A 27 27.16 -42.10 7.97
N LEU A 28 26.53 -43.05 8.69
CA LEU A 28 25.08 -43.14 8.80
C LEU A 28 24.48 -41.91 9.50
N LYS A 29 25.10 -41.46 10.60
CA LYS A 29 24.67 -40.28 11.36
C LYS A 29 24.83 -38.98 10.56
N SER A 30 25.87 -38.89 9.73
CA SER A 30 26.08 -37.80 8.78
C SER A 30 25.04 -37.78 7.65
N MET A 31 24.67 -38.95 7.11
CA MET A 31 23.64 -39.05 6.08
C MET A 31 22.25 -38.70 6.63
N GLU A 32 21.92 -39.18 7.84
CA GLU A 32 20.66 -38.88 8.53
C GLU A 32 20.54 -37.38 8.84
N LEU A 33 21.60 -36.76 9.38
CA LEU A 33 21.66 -35.32 9.62
C LEU A 33 21.53 -34.50 8.33
N ASN A 34 22.12 -34.95 7.23
CA ASN A 34 22.03 -34.24 5.95
C ASN A 34 20.64 -34.37 5.33
N GLN A 35 19.97 -35.51 5.52
CA GLN A 35 18.58 -35.70 5.11
C GLN A 35 17.60 -34.87 5.95
N GLU A 36 17.81 -34.81 7.27
CA GLU A 36 17.05 -33.96 8.19
C GLU A 36 17.24 -32.46 7.86
N ASN A 37 18.47 -32.05 7.56
CA ASN A 37 18.77 -30.68 7.13
C ASN A 37 18.13 -30.35 5.78
N MET A 38 18.16 -31.26 4.81
CA MET A 38 17.47 -31.06 3.52
C MET A 38 15.95 -30.95 3.69
N GLN A 39 15.37 -31.76 4.57
CA GLN A 39 13.95 -31.71 4.90
C GLN A 39 13.59 -30.37 5.57
N THR A 40 14.38 -29.94 6.55
CA THR A 40 14.22 -28.64 7.23
C THR A 40 14.35 -27.47 6.25
N ILE A 41 15.33 -27.51 5.33
CA ILE A 41 15.50 -26.48 4.30
C ILE A 41 14.30 -26.43 3.36
N LYS A 42 13.72 -27.59 3.01
CA LYS A 42 12.53 -27.66 2.17
C LYS A 42 11.33 -27.05 2.89
N GLU A 43 11.10 -27.42 4.14
CA GLU A 43 10.03 -26.88 4.98
C GLU A 43 10.16 -25.36 5.14
N LEU A 44 11.37 -24.86 5.43
CA LEU A 44 11.62 -23.41 5.53
C LEU A 44 11.36 -22.66 4.22
N ARG A 45 11.63 -23.27 3.06
CA ARG A 45 11.33 -22.65 1.76
C ARG A 45 9.84 -22.61 1.48
N GLU A 46 9.12 -23.69 1.78
CA GLU A 46 7.67 -23.76 1.65
C GLU A 46 6.97 -22.76 2.59
N ASP A 47 7.43 -22.66 3.84
CA ASP A 47 6.95 -21.69 4.81
C ASP A 47 7.22 -20.24 4.36
N ASN A 48 8.41 -19.95 3.81
CA ASN A 48 8.72 -18.63 3.30
C ASN A 48 7.82 -18.23 2.13
N ALA A 49 7.60 -19.15 1.18
CA ALA A 49 6.69 -18.92 0.05
C ALA A 49 5.25 -18.64 0.53
N ARG A 50 4.76 -19.43 1.49
CA ARG A 50 3.43 -19.23 2.09
C ARG A 50 3.33 -17.87 2.80
N LEU A 51 4.36 -17.46 3.55
CA LEU A 51 4.37 -16.17 4.23
C LEU A 51 4.39 -15.00 3.24
N GLN A 52 5.14 -15.11 2.15
CA GLN A 52 5.15 -14.10 1.09
C GLN A 52 3.76 -13.93 0.46
N GLU A 53 3.06 -15.03 0.20
CA GLU A 53 1.69 -15.00 -0.31
C GLU A 53 0.72 -14.35 0.69
N GLN A 54 0.81 -14.70 1.97
CA GLN A 54 -0.01 -14.08 3.02
C GLN A 54 0.26 -12.57 3.13
N ILE A 55 1.52 -12.13 3.03
CA ILE A 55 1.88 -10.71 3.04
C ILE A 55 1.26 -10.00 1.83
N ALA A 56 1.34 -10.58 0.63
CA ALA A 56 0.76 -9.99 -0.57
C ALA A 56 -0.77 -9.85 -0.44
N GLN A 57 -1.46 -10.87 0.05
CA GLN A 57 -2.91 -10.83 0.29
C GLN A 57 -3.29 -9.78 1.35
N ILE A 58 -2.53 -9.68 2.44
CA ILE A 58 -2.75 -8.64 3.46
C ILE A 58 -2.57 -7.24 2.86
N GLN A 59 -1.51 -7.03 2.07
CA GLN A 59 -1.25 -5.75 1.41
C GLN A 59 -2.36 -5.38 0.43
N GLU A 60 -2.85 -6.32 -0.37
CA GLU A 60 -3.98 -6.11 -1.28
C GLU A 60 -5.25 -5.72 -0.52
N ASN A 61 -5.57 -6.45 0.54
CA ASN A 61 -6.72 -6.14 1.39
C ASN A 61 -6.60 -4.76 2.03
N VAL A 62 -5.45 -4.41 2.60
CA VAL A 62 -5.19 -3.09 3.20
C VAL A 62 -5.32 -1.98 2.15
N HIS A 63 -4.76 -2.16 0.95
CA HIS A 63 -4.88 -1.19 -0.12
C HIS A 63 -6.34 -1.00 -0.55
N SER A 64 -7.12 -2.08 -0.64
CA SER A 64 -8.55 -2.00 -0.98
C SER A 64 -9.37 -1.27 0.09
N GLU A 65 -9.02 -1.45 1.37
CA GLU A 65 -9.64 -0.79 2.51
C GLU A 65 -9.29 0.70 2.56
N GLU A 66 -8.02 1.03 2.37
CA GLU A 66 -7.56 2.42 2.29
C GLU A 66 -8.23 3.14 1.13
N LEU A 67 -8.26 2.55 -0.06
CA LEU A 67 -8.92 3.13 -1.22
C LEU A 67 -10.41 3.39 -0.96
N ARG A 68 -11.11 2.44 -0.36
CA ARG A 68 -12.53 2.60 0.00
C ARG A 68 -12.73 3.71 1.03
N ASN A 69 -11.83 3.83 1.99
CA ASN A 69 -11.87 4.89 3.00
C ASN A 69 -11.60 6.26 2.37
N ASN A 70 -10.59 6.38 1.51
CA ASN A 70 -10.28 7.60 0.77
C ASN A 70 -11.47 8.06 -0.08
N LEU A 71 -12.08 7.14 -0.83
CA LEU A 71 -13.29 7.43 -1.61
C LEU A 71 -14.43 7.93 -0.71
N ARG A 72 -14.71 7.25 0.40
CA ARG A 72 -15.79 7.64 1.31
C ARG A 72 -15.54 9.02 1.92
N GLU A 73 -14.31 9.29 2.36
CA GLU A 73 -13.95 10.55 3.00
C GLU A 73 -14.04 11.72 2.03
N THR A 74 -13.39 11.60 0.87
CA THR A 74 -13.38 12.63 -0.17
C THR A 74 -14.79 12.86 -0.73
N LEU A 75 -15.58 11.81 -0.97
CA LEU A 75 -16.94 11.96 -1.49
C LEU A 75 -17.85 12.70 -0.51
N ASN A 76 -17.76 12.36 0.78
CA ASN A 76 -18.48 13.07 1.83
C ASN A 76 -18.03 14.53 1.93
N MET A 77 -16.74 14.80 1.77
CA MET A 77 -16.19 16.15 1.76
C MET A 77 -16.70 16.95 0.55
N THR A 78 -16.76 16.36 -0.66
CA THR A 78 -17.28 17.04 -1.85
C THR A 78 -18.72 17.49 -1.66
N PHE A 79 -19.59 16.63 -1.13
CA PHE A 79 -20.98 17.04 -0.89
C PHE A 79 -21.09 18.14 0.17
N LYS A 80 -20.26 18.09 1.23
CA LYS A 80 -20.22 19.19 2.21
C LYS A 80 -19.68 20.49 1.60
N LEU A 81 -18.67 20.41 0.74
CA LEU A 81 -18.10 21.54 0.01
C LEU A 81 -19.12 22.18 -0.91
N ILE A 82 -19.84 21.40 -1.72
CA ILE A 82 -20.93 21.90 -2.57
C ILE A 82 -21.99 22.60 -1.71
N SER A 83 -22.36 22.00 -0.57
CA SER A 83 -23.34 22.62 0.33
C SER A 83 -22.84 23.94 0.92
N ALA A 84 -21.55 24.02 1.24
CA ALA A 84 -20.92 25.21 1.78
C ALA A 84 -20.76 26.31 0.72
N MET A 85 -20.45 25.94 -0.52
CA MET A 85 -20.42 26.87 -1.66
C MET A 85 -21.80 27.48 -1.93
N GLU A 86 -22.85 26.65 -1.90
CA GLU A 86 -24.23 27.08 -2.06
C GLU A 86 -24.67 28.06 -0.95
N SER A 87 -24.32 27.76 0.31
CA SER A 87 -24.68 28.59 1.47
C SER A 87 -23.74 29.78 1.74
N GLY A 88 -22.59 29.84 1.06
CA GLY A 88 -21.53 30.81 1.33
C GLY A 88 -20.78 30.56 2.66
N ASP A 89 -20.72 29.33 3.16
CA ASP A 89 -19.96 28.96 4.36
C ASP A 89 -18.46 28.88 4.07
N THR A 90 -17.84 30.06 3.95
CA THR A 90 -16.41 30.20 3.64
C THR A 90 -15.53 29.65 4.75
N ALA A 91 -16.01 29.65 6.00
CA ALA A 91 -15.25 29.12 7.13
C ALA A 91 -15.06 27.61 7.01
N TYR A 92 -16.11 26.87 6.61
CA TYR A 92 -15.97 25.44 6.33
C TYR A 92 -15.06 25.20 5.13
N ILE A 93 -15.27 25.92 4.01
CA ILE A 93 -14.46 25.74 2.80
C ILE A 93 -12.98 25.95 3.13
N GLU A 94 -12.63 27.03 3.81
CA GLU A 94 -11.26 27.33 4.24
C GLU A 94 -10.69 26.23 5.16
N SER A 95 -11.49 25.72 6.10
CA SER A 95 -11.05 24.70 7.07
C SER A 95 -10.65 23.35 6.45
N VAL A 96 -11.16 23.04 5.26
CA VAL A 96 -10.88 21.78 4.56
C VAL A 96 -10.06 21.98 3.28
N SER A 97 -9.68 23.21 2.97
CA SER A 97 -8.90 23.55 1.78
C SER A 97 -7.41 23.31 1.99
N SER A 98 -6.72 22.96 0.92
CA SER A 98 -5.27 22.91 0.89
C SER A 98 -4.70 24.34 0.87
N PRO A 99 -3.40 24.51 1.16
CA PRO A 99 -2.71 25.79 0.97
C PRO A 99 -2.69 26.32 -0.46
N ASN A 100 -3.16 25.55 -1.45
CA ASN A 100 -3.23 25.97 -2.85
C ASN A 100 -4.56 26.66 -3.19
N VAL A 101 -5.50 26.77 -2.24
CA VAL A 101 -6.82 27.35 -2.49
C VAL A 101 -7.00 28.60 -1.63
N ASP A 102 -7.08 29.74 -2.29
CA ASP A 102 -7.34 31.04 -1.67
C ASP A 102 -8.83 31.38 -1.79
N ILE A 103 -9.52 31.55 -0.66
CA ILE A 103 -10.96 31.86 -0.64
C ILE A 103 -11.19 33.38 -0.65
N SER A 104 -11.97 33.86 -1.62
CA SER A 104 -12.40 35.26 -1.72
C SER A 104 -13.82 35.42 -1.16
N THR A 105 -13.91 35.77 0.11
CA THR A 105 -15.18 35.90 0.85
C THR A 105 -16.10 36.98 0.30
N ASN A 106 -15.57 38.01 -0.37
CA ASN A 106 -16.35 39.13 -0.88
C ASN A 106 -17.03 38.81 -2.23
N ASN A 107 -16.51 37.84 -2.97
CA ASN A 107 -16.88 37.62 -4.38
C ASN A 107 -17.54 36.24 -4.61
N ASN A 108 -17.67 35.40 -3.59
CA ASN A 108 -18.07 33.99 -3.74
C ASN A 108 -17.20 33.27 -4.78
N THR A 109 -15.89 33.54 -4.76
CA THR A 109 -14.91 32.88 -5.63
C THR A 109 -13.81 32.25 -4.80
N MET A 110 -13.09 31.32 -5.43
CA MET A 110 -11.81 30.83 -4.94
C MET A 110 -10.78 30.90 -6.06
N THR A 111 -9.53 31.15 -5.69
CA THR A 111 -8.38 31.06 -6.58
C THR A 111 -7.64 29.77 -6.28
N ILE A 112 -7.38 28.96 -7.31
CA ILE A 112 -6.68 27.69 -7.20
C ILE A 112 -5.29 27.84 -7.82
N HIS A 113 -4.26 27.49 -7.07
CA HIS A 113 -2.85 27.59 -7.44
C HIS A 113 -2.29 26.22 -7.82
N ASN A 114 -1.95 26.01 -9.09
CA ASN A 114 -1.39 24.75 -9.57
C ASN A 114 -0.13 24.99 -10.41
N ALA A 115 1.02 24.48 -9.92
CA ALA A 115 2.28 24.35 -10.66
C ALA A 115 2.71 25.59 -11.50
N GLY A 116 2.50 26.80 -10.98
CA GLY A 116 2.88 28.06 -11.63
C GLY A 116 1.76 28.77 -12.39
N HIS A 117 0.54 28.24 -12.35
CA HIS A 117 -0.67 28.88 -12.86
C HIS A 117 -1.70 29.04 -11.75
N SER A 118 -2.51 30.09 -11.85
CA SER A 118 -3.64 30.32 -10.96
C SER A 118 -4.88 30.55 -11.79
N TYR A 119 -6.02 30.01 -11.36
CA TYR A 119 -7.31 30.27 -11.99
C TYR A 119 -8.37 30.53 -10.94
N GLU A 120 -9.30 31.41 -11.25
CA GLU A 120 -10.43 31.73 -10.39
C GLU A 120 -11.64 30.87 -10.80
N VAL A 121 -12.34 30.33 -9.82
CA VAL A 121 -13.63 29.65 -10.01
C VAL A 121 -14.67 30.25 -9.06
N ASN A 122 -15.91 30.32 -9.54
CA ASN A 122 -17.05 30.75 -8.72
C ASN A 122 -17.46 29.62 -7.77
N PHE A 123 -18.06 29.96 -6.64
CA PHE A 123 -18.77 28.96 -5.85
C PHE A 123 -19.91 28.35 -6.66
N LEU A 124 -20.09 27.04 -6.52
CA LEU A 124 -21.24 26.34 -7.08
C LEU A 124 -22.50 26.83 -6.36
N GLN A 125 -23.43 27.43 -7.12
CA GLN A 125 -24.64 28.05 -6.60
C GLN A 125 -25.86 27.75 -7.48
N GLY A 126 -27.05 27.65 -6.87
CA GLY A 126 -28.32 27.43 -7.54
C GLY A 126 -28.51 26.01 -8.07
N ILE A 127 -27.77 25.03 -7.54
CA ILE A 127 -27.80 23.64 -8.02
C ILE A 127 -28.65 22.78 -7.08
N GLN A 128 -29.59 22.00 -7.63
CA GLN A 128 -30.37 21.08 -6.81
C GLN A 128 -29.58 19.81 -6.52
N TRP A 129 -29.65 19.29 -5.29
CA TRP A 129 -28.95 18.05 -4.92
C TRP A 129 -29.26 16.86 -5.83
N GLY A 130 -30.49 16.78 -6.33
CA GLY A 130 -30.91 15.73 -7.25
C GLY A 130 -30.30 15.83 -8.64
N GLU A 131 -29.60 16.92 -8.95
CA GLU A 131 -28.92 17.13 -10.23
C GLU A 131 -27.48 16.60 -10.21
N PHE A 132 -26.91 16.24 -9.05
CA PHE A 132 -25.55 15.70 -9.00
C PHE A 132 -25.51 14.17 -9.16
N GLU A 133 -24.62 13.71 -10.04
CA GLU A 133 -24.35 12.30 -10.29
C GLU A 133 -22.85 12.03 -10.09
N PHE A 134 -22.52 11.09 -9.19
CA PHE A 134 -21.17 10.59 -9.08
C PHE A 134 -20.80 9.73 -10.30
N ARG A 135 -19.70 10.06 -10.97
CA ARG A 135 -19.25 9.41 -12.22
C ARG A 135 -18.06 8.47 -12.02
N GLY A 136 -17.27 8.66 -10.96
CA GLY A 136 -16.11 7.83 -10.67
C GLY A 136 -15.06 8.58 -9.88
N TYR A 137 -13.90 7.94 -9.74
CA TYR A 137 -12.74 8.51 -9.06
C TYR A 137 -11.44 8.08 -9.74
N ASN A 138 -10.37 8.80 -9.44
CA ASN A 138 -9.01 8.41 -9.79
C ASN A 138 -8.09 8.72 -8.60
N GLN A 139 -7.33 7.73 -8.14
CA GLN A 139 -6.26 7.92 -7.15
C GLN A 139 -4.93 7.77 -7.87
N LYS A 140 -4.23 8.88 -8.07
CA LYS A 140 -2.96 8.90 -8.84
C LYS A 140 -1.81 8.29 -8.04
N ASP A 141 -1.81 8.54 -6.74
CA ASP A 141 -0.83 8.05 -5.76
C ASP A 141 -1.45 8.08 -4.35
N THR A 142 -0.65 7.86 -3.31
CA THR A 142 -1.13 7.82 -1.91
C THR A 142 -1.65 9.17 -1.42
N ASP A 143 -1.29 10.27 -2.09
CA ASP A 143 -1.45 11.63 -1.60
C ASP A 143 -2.36 12.48 -2.51
N HIS A 144 -2.79 11.96 -3.66
CA HIS A 144 -3.65 12.68 -4.60
C HIS A 144 -4.87 11.84 -4.98
N PHE A 145 -6.05 12.41 -4.75
CA PHE A 145 -7.33 11.79 -5.05
C PHE A 145 -8.20 12.75 -5.87
N MET A 146 -8.94 12.21 -6.83
CA MET A 146 -9.83 12.99 -7.69
C MET A 146 -11.19 12.33 -7.79
N LEU A 147 -12.25 13.13 -7.71
CA LEU A 147 -13.63 12.71 -7.86
C LEU A 147 -14.25 13.35 -9.10
N PHE A 148 -14.93 12.53 -9.90
CA PHE A 148 -15.68 12.98 -11.06
C PHE A 148 -17.17 13.04 -10.70
N ILE A 149 -17.75 14.24 -10.78
CA ILE A 149 -19.17 14.49 -10.52
C ILE A 149 -19.76 15.18 -11.74
N ALA A 150 -20.95 14.80 -12.17
CA ALA A 150 -21.69 15.54 -13.19
C ALA A 150 -22.88 16.25 -12.56
N GLN A 151 -23.16 17.49 -12.95
CA GLN A 151 -24.48 18.10 -12.79
C GLN A 151 -25.30 17.82 -14.04
N TYR A 152 -26.49 17.24 -13.89
CA TYR A 152 -27.47 17.06 -14.95
C TYR A 152 -28.44 18.23 -15.01
N ILE A 153 -28.53 18.87 -16.16
CA ILE A 153 -29.43 20.00 -16.39
C ILE A 153 -30.65 19.49 -17.13
N THR A 154 -31.82 19.59 -16.50
CA THR A 154 -33.12 19.22 -17.10
C THR A 154 -33.93 20.40 -17.61
N THR A 155 -33.42 21.61 -17.44
CA THR A 155 -34.12 22.83 -17.87
C THR A 155 -34.28 22.83 -19.37
N LYS A 156 -35.55 22.97 -19.82
CA LYS A 156 -35.89 22.91 -21.23
C LYS A 156 -35.09 23.93 -22.06
N GLY A 157 -34.37 23.46 -23.08
CA GLY A 157 -33.53 24.28 -23.95
C GLY A 157 -32.09 24.48 -23.46
N LEU A 158 -31.72 23.92 -22.29
CA LEU A 158 -30.36 23.91 -21.73
C LEU A 158 -29.96 22.49 -21.27
N GLU A 159 -30.59 21.46 -21.84
CA GLU A 159 -30.37 20.09 -21.41
C GLU A 159 -28.92 19.65 -21.67
N GLY A 160 -28.31 19.01 -20.68
CA GLY A 160 -26.91 18.58 -20.80
C GLY A 160 -26.29 18.20 -19.47
N TYR A 161 -24.97 18.10 -19.47
CA TYR A 161 -24.18 17.81 -18.29
C TYR A 161 -23.02 18.80 -18.17
N ILE A 162 -22.75 19.25 -16.94
CA ILE A 162 -21.49 19.91 -16.58
C ILE A 162 -20.68 18.89 -15.78
N ALA A 163 -19.42 18.68 -16.17
CA ALA A 163 -18.55 17.70 -15.53
C ALA A 163 -17.60 18.43 -14.57
N TYR A 164 -17.65 18.11 -13.30
CA TYR A 164 -16.78 18.63 -12.27
C TYR A 164 -15.73 17.60 -11.88
N GLU A 165 -14.47 18.01 -11.86
CA GLU A 165 -13.35 17.20 -11.36
C GLU A 165 -12.85 17.84 -10.07
N PHE A 166 -13.19 17.25 -8.93
CA PHE A 166 -12.75 17.72 -7.61
C PHE A 166 -11.42 17.05 -7.25
N SER A 167 -10.41 17.86 -6.98
CA SER A 167 -9.07 17.41 -6.61
C SER A 167 -8.86 17.50 -5.10
N PHE A 168 -8.13 16.52 -4.56
CA PHE A 168 -7.76 16.44 -3.15
C PHE A 168 -6.29 16.08 -3.01
N VAL A 169 -5.66 16.68 -2.01
CA VAL A 169 -4.28 16.39 -1.61
C VAL A 169 -4.24 15.96 -0.15
N ARG A 170 -3.34 15.04 0.18
CA ARG A 170 -3.17 14.57 1.56
C ARG A 170 -2.21 15.49 2.31
N SER A 171 -2.62 15.95 3.49
CA SER A 171 -1.78 16.74 4.38
C SER A 171 -0.65 15.88 4.98
N PRO A 172 0.42 16.49 5.52
CA PRO A 172 1.46 15.76 6.25
C PRO A 172 0.93 14.94 7.44
N GLU A 173 -0.20 15.35 8.01
CA GLU A 173 -0.91 14.65 9.10
C GLU A 173 -1.82 13.51 8.60
N GLY A 174 -1.88 13.28 7.28
CA GLY A 174 -2.62 12.20 6.66
C GLY A 174 -4.09 12.49 6.37
N ILE A 175 -4.52 13.75 6.47
CA ILE A 175 -5.90 14.21 6.27
C ILE A 175 -6.11 14.65 4.81
N TRP A 176 -7.24 14.31 4.20
CA TRP A 176 -7.57 14.82 2.87
C TRP A 176 -7.98 16.30 2.92
N LEU A 177 -7.40 17.10 2.02
CA LEU A 177 -7.70 18.52 1.84
C LEU A 177 -8.15 18.77 0.41
N PHE A 178 -9.13 19.64 0.24
CA PHE A 178 -9.62 20.08 -1.05
C PHE A 178 -8.60 20.97 -1.76
N ASP A 179 -8.23 20.59 -2.98
CA ASP A 179 -7.18 21.23 -3.78
C ASP A 179 -7.72 21.97 -5.02
N GLY A 180 -9.04 22.20 -5.05
CA GLY A 180 -9.71 22.87 -6.17
C GLY A 180 -10.56 21.93 -7.03
N TYR A 181 -11.29 22.52 -7.97
CA TYR A 181 -12.02 21.78 -8.98
C TYR A 181 -11.96 22.48 -10.34
N ILE A 182 -12.19 21.71 -11.41
CA ILE A 182 -12.43 22.22 -12.76
C ILE A 182 -13.80 21.76 -13.26
N SER A 183 -14.41 22.52 -14.17
CA SER A 183 -15.76 22.28 -14.74
C SER A 183 -15.81 22.42 -16.25
#